data_AF-A0A6J6ZW12-F1
#
_entry.id   AF-A0A6J6ZW12-F1
#
_cell.length_a   1.000
_cell.length_b   1.000
_cell.length_c   1.000
_cell.angle_alpha   90.00
_cell.angle_beta   90.00
_cell.angle_gamma   90.00
#
_symmetry.space_group_name_H-M   'P 1'
#
loop_
_entity.id
_entity.type
_entity.pdbx_description
1 polymer ?
#
loop_
_entity_poly.entity_id
_entity_poly.type
_entity_poly.pdbx_seq_one_letter_code
_entity_poly.pdbx_strand_id
1 'polypeptide(L)'
;MPTNGGTGSNLDLLKGLRELYEVTGGGSSKVTVAVIDGAVDFTHEVFVGADLRTALGANTMSAEAGNKMAEHGTHVASILFGQPGTEVEGICPGVRGVIIPVYDAASGSAPQLEVARAIELAIEEGADIINFSGGQYSDTGLADQWLSDAVVRCAEAGVLLIAAAGNDGCECLHVPAAAATALAVGAIDSSGEPMDFSNWGHGYSCNGITAPGADILGAVPGGGVSRLSGTSFATPMVVGVAALLLSQGRESVSGVAPSSLMIREILLRGAAPCGSNELNVCQRLLSGTIDVEGAVAAMSEAMVVGPAGVSPAGGCGCGDSPQDANAESGVSASVRPSMADAPEGQNMVYALGNLSYDFNTEARRDSFKQLMPPVEVNGDVVPPNPYDARQLVSYLGQNLSEARSLTWTLNVELTPVYALEPTGAFGADLYGRLVEILAAEILGEGEEDHVQRVSIPGRLTGNTVRLFSGQVVPVLQLENPRGMYGWKHNALILQAAQAVSRRTTATADLETIQNNLRGFLDRVYYDLRNLGVLSSDRAVNFAATNAFQAAMVFSEALGSGMQLETIETEMSPFARADADAWDVKMKFFDPENTRRARRVYRFTVDVSELMPVTLGQVRSWTTAV
;
A
#
# COMPACT_ATOMS: atom_id res chain seq x y z
N MET A 1 37.34 27.10 -16.60
CA MET A 1 38.41 27.00 -15.59
C MET A 1 37.76 26.90 -14.22
N PRO A 2 38.10 25.91 -13.37
CA PRO A 2 38.64 24.59 -13.67
C PRO A 2 37.53 23.52 -13.67
N THR A 3 37.70 22.55 -14.56
CA THR A 3 37.06 21.23 -14.54
C THR A 3 37.67 20.41 -13.42
N ASN A 4 36.91 20.10 -12.37
CA ASN A 4 37.27 19.01 -11.47
C ASN A 4 36.40 17.82 -11.85
N GLY A 5 36.91 17.03 -12.80
CA GLY A 5 36.37 15.73 -13.13
C GLY A 5 36.56 14.78 -11.96
N GLY A 6 35.45 14.34 -11.39
CA GLY A 6 35.38 13.01 -10.79
C GLY A 6 35.23 12.00 -11.92
N THR A 7 36.29 11.26 -12.22
CA THR A 7 36.29 10.08 -13.10
C THR A 7 35.63 8.88 -12.40
N GLY A 8 34.57 9.12 -11.63
CA GLY A 8 33.88 8.09 -10.85
C GLY A 8 32.86 7.36 -11.71
N SER A 9 32.90 6.03 -11.64
CA SER A 9 31.87 5.14 -12.17
C SER A 9 30.57 5.33 -11.40
N ASN A 10 29.42 5.12 -12.03
CA ASN A 10 28.14 5.18 -11.32
C ASN A 10 28.06 4.11 -10.21
N LEU A 11 28.83 3.01 -10.34
CA LEU A 11 28.95 1.96 -9.33
C LEU A 11 29.55 2.46 -8.00
N ASP A 12 30.24 3.60 -8.00
CA ASP A 12 30.87 4.17 -6.80
C ASP A 12 30.00 5.22 -6.09
N LEU A 13 28.83 5.54 -6.66
CA LEU A 13 27.91 6.55 -6.09
C LEU A 13 27.12 6.02 -4.89
N LEU A 14 27.04 4.70 -4.73
CA LEU A 14 26.33 4.04 -3.64
C LEU A 14 27.27 3.09 -2.93
N LYS A 15 27.43 3.30 -1.61
CA LYS A 15 28.20 2.39 -0.76
C LYS A 15 27.57 0.99 -0.79
N GLY A 16 28.39 -0.04 -0.98
CA GLY A 16 27.93 -1.44 -1.06
C GLY A 16 27.51 -1.89 -2.47
N LEU A 17 27.39 -0.98 -3.44
CA LEU A 17 26.93 -1.31 -4.79
C LEU A 17 27.95 -2.16 -5.55
N ARG A 18 29.23 -1.80 -5.48
CA ARG A 18 30.31 -2.53 -6.14
C ARG A 18 30.44 -3.96 -5.61
N GLU A 19 30.30 -4.14 -4.31
CA GLU A 19 30.31 -5.46 -3.67
C GLU A 19 29.12 -6.31 -4.13
N LEU A 20 27.90 -5.75 -4.16
CA LEU A 20 26.72 -6.46 -4.66
C LEU A 20 26.85 -6.81 -6.14
N TYR A 21 27.40 -5.89 -6.95
CA TYR A 21 27.69 -6.09 -8.36
C TYR A 21 28.66 -7.26 -8.57
N GLU A 22 29.77 -7.29 -7.83
CA GLU A 22 30.77 -8.36 -7.94
C GLU A 22 30.20 -9.72 -7.52
N VAL A 23 29.41 -9.77 -6.44
CA VAL A 23 28.79 -11.01 -5.95
C VAL A 23 27.81 -11.61 -6.97
N THR A 24 27.13 -10.77 -7.73
CA THR A 24 26.13 -11.19 -8.73
C THR A 24 26.66 -11.24 -10.15
N GLY A 25 27.93 -10.88 -10.37
CA GLY A 25 28.53 -10.78 -11.70
C GLY A 25 27.84 -9.73 -12.60
N GLY A 26 27.28 -8.66 -12.02
CA GLY A 26 26.51 -7.66 -12.76
C GLY A 26 25.08 -8.08 -13.08
N GLY A 27 24.56 -9.15 -12.47
CA GLY A 27 23.17 -9.59 -12.57
C GLY A 27 22.98 -10.88 -13.38
N SER A 28 21.75 -11.39 -13.37
CA SER A 28 21.39 -12.69 -13.94
C SER A 28 20.48 -12.54 -15.17
N SER A 29 20.75 -13.28 -16.24
CA SER A 29 19.92 -13.34 -17.46
C SER A 29 18.51 -13.91 -17.25
N LYS A 30 18.25 -14.43 -16.03
CA LYS A 30 16.92 -14.84 -15.56
C LYS A 30 16.07 -13.67 -15.09
N VAL A 31 16.66 -12.51 -14.81
CA VAL A 31 15.96 -11.28 -14.42
C VAL A 31 15.71 -10.45 -15.67
N THR A 32 14.49 -9.96 -15.84
CA THR A 32 14.11 -9.09 -16.96
C THR A 32 13.74 -7.70 -16.45
N VAL A 33 14.38 -6.67 -16.98
CA VAL A 33 14.08 -5.26 -16.69
C VAL A 33 13.50 -4.61 -17.95
N ALA A 34 12.26 -4.12 -17.85
CA ALA A 34 11.67 -3.32 -18.90
C ALA A 34 11.97 -1.83 -18.67
N VAL A 35 12.36 -1.10 -19.70
CA VAL A 35 12.59 0.34 -19.69
C VAL A 35 11.53 1.00 -20.55
N ILE A 36 10.58 1.67 -19.89
CA ILE A 36 9.55 2.48 -20.52
C ILE A 36 10.12 3.91 -20.63
N ASP A 37 10.58 4.30 -21.81
CA ASP A 37 11.24 5.58 -22.04
C ASP A 37 11.15 6.00 -23.52
N GLY A 38 12.13 6.73 -24.06
CA GLY A 38 12.32 6.94 -25.49
C GLY A 38 13.09 5.80 -26.16
N ALA A 39 13.30 5.94 -27.47
CA ALA A 39 14.06 4.95 -28.24
C ALA A 39 15.53 4.92 -27.83
N VAL A 40 16.14 3.74 -27.83
CA VAL A 40 17.54 3.53 -27.42
C VAL A 40 18.42 3.28 -28.63
N ASP A 41 19.58 3.94 -28.69
CA ASP A 41 20.60 3.67 -29.69
C ASP A 41 21.40 2.41 -29.33
N PHE A 42 20.94 1.25 -29.80
CA PHE A 42 21.63 -0.03 -29.62
C PHE A 42 22.98 -0.13 -30.36
N THR A 43 23.31 0.82 -31.24
CA THR A 43 24.60 0.82 -31.95
C THR A 43 25.73 1.43 -31.11
N HIS A 44 25.40 2.06 -29.98
CA HIS A 44 26.38 2.62 -29.06
C HIS A 44 27.26 1.53 -28.45
N GLU A 45 28.58 1.76 -28.39
CA GLU A 45 29.57 0.75 -27.96
C GLU A 45 29.32 0.20 -26.55
N VAL A 46 28.75 1.01 -25.65
CA VAL A 46 28.39 0.60 -24.27
C VAL A 46 27.41 -0.57 -24.21
N PHE A 47 26.60 -0.80 -25.26
CA PHE A 47 25.62 -1.89 -25.28
C PHE A 47 26.13 -3.14 -26.00
N VAL A 48 27.35 -3.15 -26.53
CA VAL A 48 27.91 -4.30 -27.23
C VAL A 48 28.10 -5.47 -26.25
N GLY A 49 27.24 -6.48 -26.37
CA GLY A 49 27.21 -7.64 -25.48
C GLY A 49 26.02 -7.67 -24.50
N ALA A 50 25.25 -6.58 -24.40
CA ALA A 50 24.04 -6.53 -23.60
C ALA A 50 22.89 -7.31 -24.28
N ASP A 51 22.08 -8.03 -23.50
CA ASP A 51 20.87 -8.71 -23.96
C ASP A 51 19.69 -7.73 -24.01
N LEU A 52 19.70 -6.85 -25.01
CA LEU A 52 18.69 -5.81 -25.20
C LEU A 52 17.86 -6.04 -26.46
N ARG A 53 16.56 -5.79 -26.34
CA ARG A 53 15.65 -5.72 -27.48
C ARG A 53 14.55 -4.71 -27.25
N THR A 54 13.94 -4.24 -28.33
CA THR A 54 12.67 -3.52 -28.27
C THR A 54 11.52 -4.52 -28.15
N ALA A 55 10.51 -4.21 -27.34
CA ALA A 55 9.33 -5.06 -27.18
C ALA A 55 8.54 -5.19 -28.49
N LEU A 56 7.94 -6.36 -28.70
CA LEU A 56 7.10 -6.61 -29.87
C LEU A 56 5.78 -5.84 -29.74
N GLY A 57 5.46 -5.00 -30.73
CA GLY A 57 4.26 -4.15 -30.69
C GLY A 57 4.46 -2.79 -30.03
N ALA A 58 5.67 -2.47 -29.57
CA ALA A 58 6.00 -1.11 -29.16
C ALA A 58 6.04 -0.14 -30.36
N ASN A 59 5.77 1.14 -30.10
CA ASN A 59 5.83 2.18 -31.11
C ASN A 59 7.26 2.29 -31.68
N THR A 60 7.40 2.31 -33.01
CA THR A 60 8.70 2.45 -33.67
C THR A 60 9.08 3.92 -33.73
N MET A 61 10.06 4.31 -32.92
CA MET A 61 10.61 5.66 -32.85
C MET A 61 12.10 5.63 -33.22
N SER A 62 12.59 6.66 -33.90
CA SER A 62 14.01 6.75 -34.28
C SER A 62 14.89 7.12 -33.08
N ALA A 63 15.98 6.37 -32.89
CA ALA A 63 17.00 6.58 -31.87
C ALA A 63 18.14 7.49 -32.36
N GLU A 64 17.80 8.54 -33.11
CA GLU A 64 18.78 9.46 -33.71
C GLU A 64 19.23 10.56 -32.73
N ALA A 65 20.49 11.00 -32.88
CA ALA A 65 21.03 12.15 -32.18
C ALA A 65 20.21 13.43 -32.46
N GLY A 66 19.98 14.25 -31.43
CA GLY A 66 19.13 15.44 -31.50
C GLY A 66 17.64 15.17 -31.21
N ASN A 67 17.22 13.92 -31.10
CA ASN A 67 15.93 13.56 -30.49
C ASN A 67 16.08 13.48 -28.97
N LYS A 68 15.55 14.48 -28.26
CA LYS A 68 15.67 14.59 -26.78
C LYS A 68 15.19 13.35 -26.03
N MET A 69 14.13 12.67 -26.50
CA MET A 69 13.62 11.48 -25.83
C MET A 69 14.48 10.25 -26.15
N ALA A 70 15.12 10.21 -27.33
CA ALA A 70 16.11 9.18 -27.61
C ALA A 70 17.41 9.38 -26.81
N GLU A 71 17.84 10.64 -26.63
CA GLU A 71 18.95 11.00 -25.74
C GLU A 71 18.64 10.58 -24.30
N HIS A 72 17.43 10.88 -23.81
CA HIS A 72 16.97 10.47 -22.48
C HIS A 72 16.94 8.94 -22.33
N GLY A 73 16.29 8.22 -23.26
CA GLY A 73 16.16 6.77 -23.20
C GLY A 73 17.50 6.05 -23.30
N THR A 74 18.40 6.51 -24.17
CA THR A 74 19.75 5.94 -24.31
C THR A 74 20.58 6.16 -23.05
N HIS A 75 20.50 7.35 -22.44
CA HIS A 75 21.18 7.65 -21.19
C HIS A 75 20.66 6.77 -20.06
N VAL A 76 19.34 6.68 -19.87
CA VAL A 76 18.67 5.83 -18.86
C VAL A 76 19.04 4.36 -19.05
N ALA A 77 18.94 3.84 -20.27
CA ALA A 77 19.28 2.45 -20.57
C ALA A 77 20.77 2.14 -20.29
N SER A 78 21.67 3.08 -20.55
CA SER A 78 23.11 2.89 -20.30
C SER A 78 23.46 2.80 -18.81
N ILE A 79 22.73 3.50 -17.94
CA ILE A 79 22.90 3.39 -16.48
C ILE A 79 22.59 1.96 -16.00
N LEU A 80 21.67 1.25 -16.65
CA LEU A 80 21.32 -0.13 -16.31
C LEU A 80 22.22 -1.14 -17.00
N PHE A 81 22.40 -1.02 -18.31
CA PHE A 81 22.88 -2.12 -19.17
C PHE A 81 24.26 -1.91 -19.79
N GLY A 82 24.92 -0.77 -19.52
CA GLY A 82 26.25 -0.47 -20.01
C GLY A 82 27.25 -1.57 -19.62
N GLN A 83 27.93 -2.14 -20.61
CA GLN A 83 28.74 -3.33 -20.41
C GLN A 83 30.05 -3.01 -19.65
N PRO A 84 30.57 -3.97 -18.86
CA PRO A 84 31.80 -3.76 -18.08
C PRO A 84 32.98 -3.34 -18.96
N GLY A 85 33.80 -2.40 -18.50
CA GLY A 85 34.97 -1.92 -19.24
C GLY A 85 34.67 -1.00 -20.43
N THR A 86 33.41 -0.58 -20.60
CA THR A 86 33.02 0.48 -21.55
C THR A 86 33.02 1.86 -20.87
N GLU A 87 32.71 2.93 -21.61
CA GLU A 87 32.68 4.30 -21.05
C GLU A 87 31.61 4.49 -19.96
N VAL A 88 30.54 3.68 -19.99
CA VAL A 88 29.49 3.66 -18.97
C VAL A 88 29.33 2.24 -18.46
N GLU A 89 29.78 2.00 -17.24
CA GLU A 89 29.51 0.75 -16.54
C GLU A 89 28.10 0.82 -15.94
N GLY A 90 27.19 0.05 -16.52
CA GLY A 90 25.83 -0.10 -16.04
C GLY A 90 25.79 -0.87 -14.72
N ILE A 91 24.71 -0.69 -13.98
CA ILE A 91 24.52 -1.31 -12.66
C ILE A 91 24.17 -2.79 -12.78
N CYS A 92 23.42 -3.20 -13.80
CA CYS A 92 22.97 -4.58 -13.97
C CYS A 92 23.16 -5.10 -15.42
N PRO A 93 24.38 -5.06 -15.99
CA PRO A 93 24.63 -5.40 -17.39
C PRO A 93 24.40 -6.87 -17.76
N GLY A 94 24.28 -7.76 -16.77
CA GLY A 94 24.04 -9.20 -16.97
C GLY A 94 22.56 -9.60 -17.07
N VAL A 95 21.63 -8.67 -16.86
CA VAL A 95 20.18 -8.94 -16.92
C VAL A 95 19.64 -8.76 -18.35
N ARG A 96 18.44 -9.30 -18.61
CA ARG A 96 17.74 -9.07 -19.88
C ARG A 96 17.04 -7.71 -19.87
N GLY A 97 17.27 -6.89 -20.88
CA GLY A 97 16.60 -5.59 -21.02
C GLY A 97 15.55 -5.58 -22.15
N VAL A 98 14.38 -5.03 -21.84
CA VAL A 98 13.29 -4.83 -22.81
C VAL A 98 12.98 -3.35 -22.91
N ILE A 99 13.20 -2.74 -24.08
CA ILE A 99 12.96 -1.32 -24.32
C ILE A 99 11.56 -1.12 -24.89
N ILE A 100 10.78 -0.23 -24.27
CA ILE A 100 9.41 0.11 -24.67
C ILE A 100 9.30 1.63 -24.87
N PRO A 101 9.47 2.12 -26.09
CA PRO A 101 9.32 3.54 -26.39
C PRO A 101 7.88 4.03 -26.19
N VAL A 102 7.67 5.08 -25.39
CA VAL A 102 6.33 5.65 -25.08
C VAL A 102 6.16 7.13 -25.39
N TYR A 103 7.25 7.87 -25.57
CA TYR A 103 7.15 9.29 -25.84
C TYR A 103 6.69 9.56 -27.27
N ASP A 104 5.72 10.45 -27.40
CA ASP A 104 5.27 10.94 -28.69
C ASP A 104 6.35 11.81 -29.36
N ALA A 105 6.58 11.56 -30.65
CA ALA A 105 7.63 12.23 -31.44
C ALA A 105 7.46 13.74 -31.51
N ALA A 106 6.21 14.22 -31.49
CA ALA A 106 5.88 15.61 -31.74
C ALA A 106 5.86 16.44 -30.45
N SER A 107 5.33 15.89 -29.36
CA SER A 107 5.17 16.57 -28.08
C SER A 107 6.26 16.27 -27.07
N GLY A 108 7.01 15.17 -27.23
CA GLY A 108 7.97 14.69 -26.22
C GLY A 108 7.30 14.31 -24.90
N SER A 109 5.98 14.07 -24.90
CA SER A 109 5.21 13.67 -23.74
C SER A 109 4.82 12.19 -23.83
N ALA A 110 4.63 11.54 -22.69
CA ALA A 110 4.12 10.18 -22.58
C ALA A 110 2.69 10.24 -22.02
N PRO A 111 1.64 10.14 -22.87
CA PRO A 111 0.25 10.12 -22.40
C PRO A 111 -0.02 8.93 -21.48
N GLN A 112 -0.86 9.10 -20.45
CA GLN A 112 -1.14 8.03 -19.49
C GLN A 112 -1.66 6.74 -20.13
N LEU A 113 -2.43 6.83 -21.22
CA LEU A 113 -2.90 5.67 -21.96
C LEU A 113 -1.75 4.87 -22.62
N GLU A 114 -0.74 5.55 -23.15
CA GLU A 114 0.43 4.89 -23.76
C GLU A 114 1.33 4.29 -22.67
N VAL A 115 1.48 4.98 -21.54
CA VAL A 115 2.18 4.43 -20.36
C VAL A 115 1.47 3.18 -19.84
N ALA A 116 0.13 3.20 -19.75
CA ALA A 116 -0.66 2.04 -19.36
C ALA A 116 -0.43 0.84 -20.29
N ARG A 117 -0.49 1.07 -21.61
CA ARG A 117 -0.20 0.02 -22.62
C ARG A 117 1.22 -0.52 -22.52
N ALA A 118 2.19 0.36 -22.27
CA ALA A 118 3.59 -0.04 -22.10
C ALA A 118 3.81 -0.88 -20.84
N ILE A 119 3.09 -0.61 -19.75
CA ILE A 119 3.10 -1.44 -18.56
C ILE A 119 2.54 -2.83 -18.87
N GLU A 120 1.38 -2.92 -19.55
CA GLU A 120 0.84 -4.23 -19.97
C GLU A 120 1.82 -5.00 -20.86
N LEU A 121 2.43 -4.31 -21.83
CA LEU A 121 3.41 -4.93 -22.71
C LEU A 121 4.65 -5.41 -21.95
N ALA A 122 5.12 -4.66 -20.95
CA ALA A 122 6.22 -5.10 -20.10
C ALA A 122 5.87 -6.39 -19.34
N ILE A 123 4.64 -6.50 -18.83
CA ILE A 123 4.14 -7.72 -18.16
C ILE A 123 4.13 -8.89 -19.15
N GLU A 124 3.61 -8.69 -20.36
CA GLU A 124 3.57 -9.72 -21.41
C GLU A 124 4.97 -10.17 -21.85
N GLU A 125 5.94 -9.26 -21.85
CA GLU A 125 7.36 -9.55 -22.13
C GLU A 125 8.09 -10.22 -20.96
N GLY A 126 7.39 -10.48 -19.86
CA GLY A 126 7.90 -11.18 -18.69
C GLY A 126 8.87 -10.34 -17.85
N ALA A 127 8.67 -9.02 -17.81
CA ALA A 127 9.44 -8.14 -16.95
C ALA A 127 9.25 -8.48 -15.47
N ASP A 128 10.36 -8.49 -14.72
CA ASP A 128 10.33 -8.59 -13.26
C ASP A 128 10.28 -7.20 -12.63
N ILE A 129 10.92 -6.22 -13.28
CA ILE A 129 11.01 -4.82 -12.85
C ILE A 129 10.75 -3.93 -14.07
N ILE A 130 9.98 -2.87 -13.88
CA ILE A 130 9.74 -1.81 -14.87
C ILE A 130 10.39 -0.53 -14.37
N ASN A 131 11.31 0.02 -15.16
CA ASN A 131 11.82 1.38 -15.03
C ASN A 131 10.95 2.34 -15.84
N PHE A 132 10.33 3.30 -15.17
CA PHE A 132 9.67 4.43 -15.82
C PHE A 132 10.29 5.75 -15.35
N SER A 133 11.28 6.24 -16.10
CA SER A 133 12.00 7.50 -15.81
C SER A 133 11.23 8.75 -16.24
N GLY A 134 9.90 8.71 -16.09
CA GLY A 134 8.97 9.78 -16.45
C GLY A 134 7.80 9.86 -15.48
N GLY A 135 6.88 10.78 -15.75
CA GLY A 135 5.67 10.96 -14.96
C GLY A 135 4.85 12.14 -15.45
N GLN A 136 3.59 12.19 -15.05
CA GLN A 136 2.72 13.33 -15.30
C GLN A 136 2.24 13.92 -13.98
N TYR A 137 2.36 15.24 -13.84
CA TYR A 137 1.82 15.99 -12.71
C TYR A 137 0.33 15.69 -12.49
N SER A 138 -0.03 15.45 -11.23
CA SER A 138 -1.40 15.23 -10.76
C SER A 138 -1.61 15.93 -9.42
N ASP A 139 -2.59 16.84 -9.37
CA ASP A 139 -2.95 17.56 -8.14
C ASP A 139 -3.37 16.64 -7.00
N THR A 140 -3.91 15.46 -7.32
CA THR A 140 -4.47 14.51 -6.35
C THR A 140 -3.61 13.25 -6.19
N GLY A 141 -2.56 13.10 -7.00
CA GLY A 141 -1.81 11.85 -7.13
C GLY A 141 -2.61 10.71 -7.80
N LEU A 142 -3.83 10.98 -8.26
CA LEU A 142 -4.65 10.00 -8.97
C LEU A 142 -4.31 10.01 -10.46
N ALA A 143 -4.23 8.80 -11.03
CA ALA A 143 -4.05 8.57 -12.45
C ALA A 143 -5.42 8.37 -13.13
N ASP A 144 -5.46 8.54 -14.45
CA ASP A 144 -6.57 8.06 -15.25
C ASP A 144 -6.77 6.56 -15.03
N GLN A 145 -8.02 6.10 -15.11
CA GLN A 145 -8.39 4.72 -14.79
C GLN A 145 -7.51 3.68 -15.51
N TRP A 146 -7.19 3.90 -16.79
CA TRP A 146 -6.36 2.98 -17.58
C TRP A 146 -4.96 2.79 -17.00
N LEU A 147 -4.33 3.88 -16.55
CA LEU A 147 -3.01 3.84 -15.94
C LEU A 147 -3.09 3.27 -14.52
N SER A 148 -4.11 3.64 -13.74
CA SER A 148 -4.36 3.06 -12.43
C SER A 148 -4.52 1.53 -12.50
N ASP A 149 -5.35 1.04 -13.42
CA ASP A 149 -5.60 -0.38 -13.64
C ASP A 149 -4.33 -1.12 -14.09
N ALA A 150 -3.52 -0.52 -14.96
CA ALA A 150 -2.27 -1.12 -15.43
C ALA A 150 -1.24 -1.24 -14.30
N VAL A 151 -1.15 -0.24 -13.43
CA VAL A 151 -0.27 -0.27 -12.24
C VAL A 151 -0.73 -1.34 -11.25
N VAL A 152 -2.04 -1.52 -11.06
CA VAL A 152 -2.59 -2.60 -10.22
C VAL A 152 -2.26 -3.97 -10.84
N ARG A 153 -2.51 -4.17 -12.14
CA ARG A 153 -2.19 -5.42 -12.84
C ARG A 153 -0.69 -5.75 -12.82
N CYS A 154 0.17 -4.73 -12.93
CA CYS A 154 1.62 -4.88 -12.76
C CYS A 154 1.96 -5.51 -11.41
N ALA A 155 1.37 -5.01 -10.33
CA ALA A 155 1.57 -5.55 -9.00
C ALA A 155 0.95 -6.96 -8.84
N GLU A 156 -0.24 -7.20 -9.36
CA GLU A 156 -0.89 -8.52 -9.34
C GLU A 156 -0.09 -9.59 -10.11
N ALA A 157 0.59 -9.18 -11.19
CA ALA A 157 1.52 -10.03 -11.94
C ALA A 157 2.87 -10.24 -11.21
N GLY A 158 3.07 -9.64 -10.04
CA GLY A 158 4.30 -9.73 -9.26
C GLY A 158 5.45 -8.88 -9.80
N VAL A 159 5.16 -7.93 -10.69
CA VAL A 159 6.12 -7.05 -11.35
C VAL A 159 6.28 -5.75 -10.56
N LEU A 160 7.51 -5.33 -10.32
CA LEU A 160 7.80 -4.09 -9.59
C LEU A 160 7.90 -2.90 -10.54
N LEU A 161 6.99 -1.93 -10.43
CA LEU A 161 7.10 -0.63 -11.10
C LEU A 161 7.90 0.36 -10.26
N ILE A 162 8.97 0.91 -10.81
CA ILE A 162 9.81 1.96 -10.20
C ILE A 162 9.74 3.20 -11.10
N ALA A 163 9.32 4.33 -10.54
CA ALA A 163 9.01 5.53 -11.31
C ALA A 163 9.57 6.82 -10.67
N ALA A 164 9.91 7.79 -11.51
CA ALA A 164 10.46 9.08 -11.09
C ALA A 164 9.41 9.96 -10.37
N ALA A 165 9.79 10.59 -9.27
CA ALA A 165 8.90 11.48 -8.51
C ALA A 165 8.59 12.81 -9.23
N GLY A 166 9.43 13.23 -10.18
CA GLY A 166 9.31 14.47 -10.95
C GLY A 166 10.34 15.54 -10.56
N ASN A 167 10.42 16.61 -11.38
CA ASN A 167 11.51 17.61 -11.35
C ASN A 167 10.98 19.06 -11.27
N ASP A 168 9.84 19.27 -10.63
CA ASP A 168 9.14 20.55 -10.57
C ASP A 168 9.54 21.39 -9.34
N GLY A 169 10.23 20.78 -8.37
CA GLY A 169 10.74 21.44 -7.17
C GLY A 169 9.64 21.81 -6.18
N CYS A 170 8.56 21.03 -6.14
CA CYS A 170 7.41 21.27 -5.27
C CYS A 170 6.99 20.04 -4.45
N GLU A 171 6.12 20.30 -3.47
CA GLU A 171 5.31 19.28 -2.82
C GLU A 171 4.17 18.86 -3.77
N CYS A 172 4.50 18.04 -4.77
CA CYS A 172 3.63 17.70 -5.88
C CYS A 172 3.81 16.26 -6.33
N LEU A 173 2.73 15.67 -6.82
CA LEU A 173 2.66 14.24 -7.13
C LEU A 173 2.63 14.01 -8.63
N HIS A 174 3.38 13.01 -9.08
CA HIS A 174 3.43 12.52 -10.46
C HIS A 174 2.90 11.09 -10.50
N VAL A 175 2.08 10.80 -11.49
CA VAL A 175 1.63 9.44 -11.78
C VAL A 175 2.49 8.80 -12.87
N PRO A 176 2.83 7.51 -12.76
CA PRO A 176 2.35 6.52 -11.77
C PRO A 176 3.17 6.46 -10.46
N ALA A 177 4.19 7.29 -10.26
CA ALA A 177 5.04 7.22 -9.05
C ALA A 177 4.26 7.36 -7.73
N ALA A 178 3.17 8.15 -7.71
CA ALA A 178 2.31 8.31 -6.54
C ALA A 178 1.41 7.10 -6.25
N ALA A 179 1.36 6.10 -7.14
CA ALA A 179 0.56 4.90 -6.91
C ALA A 179 1.15 4.04 -5.79
N ALA A 180 0.29 3.53 -4.89
CA ALA A 180 0.72 2.83 -3.69
C ALA A 180 1.63 1.62 -3.95
N THR A 181 1.41 0.89 -5.05
CA THR A 181 2.19 -0.31 -5.42
C THR A 181 3.47 0.01 -6.20
N ALA A 182 3.64 1.26 -6.68
CA ALA A 182 4.88 1.70 -7.30
C ALA A 182 5.95 2.03 -6.24
N LEU A 183 7.21 2.08 -6.65
CA LEU A 183 8.31 2.66 -5.89
C LEU A 183 8.70 4.00 -6.53
N ALA A 184 8.40 5.10 -5.84
CA ALA A 184 8.76 6.45 -6.26
C ALA A 184 10.25 6.72 -6.01
N VAL A 185 10.91 7.42 -6.92
CA VAL A 185 12.34 7.76 -6.80
C VAL A 185 12.56 9.27 -6.91
N GLY A 186 13.03 9.86 -5.81
CA GLY A 186 13.55 11.23 -5.76
C GLY A 186 15.06 11.29 -6.02
N ALA A 187 15.60 12.50 -6.17
CA ALA A 187 17.00 12.74 -6.52
C ALA A 187 17.75 13.46 -5.38
N ILE A 188 18.94 12.95 -5.05
CA ILE A 188 19.91 13.59 -4.16
C ILE A 188 21.22 13.89 -4.90
N ASP A 189 22.00 14.82 -4.36
CA ASP A 189 23.35 15.12 -4.83
C ASP A 189 24.42 14.22 -4.17
N SER A 190 25.69 14.46 -4.51
CA SER A 190 26.82 13.70 -3.96
C SER A 190 27.04 13.90 -2.45
N SER A 191 26.43 14.91 -1.84
CA SER A 191 26.47 15.15 -0.39
C SER A 191 25.34 14.46 0.36
N GLY A 192 24.40 13.84 -0.36
CA GLY A 192 23.21 13.19 0.21
C GLY A 192 22.04 14.14 0.43
N GLU A 193 22.14 15.39 -0.04
CA GLU A 193 21.09 16.40 0.10
C GLU A 193 20.08 16.29 -1.07
N PRO A 194 18.77 16.47 -0.82
CA PRO A 194 17.76 16.46 -1.87
C PRO A 194 18.03 17.56 -2.91
N MET A 195 17.90 17.22 -4.20
CA MET A 195 18.02 18.19 -5.28
C MET A 195 16.85 19.19 -5.24
N ASP A 196 17.13 20.47 -5.51
CA ASP A 196 16.12 21.54 -5.46
C ASP A 196 14.89 21.27 -6.33
N PHE A 197 15.06 20.63 -7.47
CA PHE A 197 13.97 20.26 -8.38
C PHE A 197 13.24 18.97 -7.99
N SER A 198 13.79 18.13 -7.11
CA SER A 198 13.19 16.82 -6.82
C SER A 198 11.86 17.02 -6.11
N ASN A 199 10.78 16.50 -6.67
CA ASN A 199 9.45 16.58 -6.06
C ASN A 199 9.38 15.74 -4.78
N TRP A 200 8.51 16.17 -3.86
CA TRP A 200 8.22 15.46 -2.61
C TRP A 200 6.73 15.55 -2.27
N GLY A 201 6.31 14.94 -1.17
CA GLY A 201 4.95 15.08 -0.65
C GLY A 201 4.45 13.83 0.05
N HIS A 202 3.31 13.96 0.74
CA HIS A 202 2.75 12.88 1.54
C HIS A 202 2.48 11.60 0.74
N GLY A 203 2.08 11.73 -0.53
CA GLY A 203 1.85 10.60 -1.44
C GLY A 203 3.10 9.79 -1.80
N TYR A 204 4.30 10.28 -1.45
CA TYR A 204 5.58 9.58 -1.63
C TYR A 204 6.19 9.08 -0.32
N SER A 205 5.64 9.47 0.83
CA SER A 205 6.26 9.21 2.13
C SER A 205 6.28 7.70 2.47
N CYS A 206 5.36 6.90 1.95
CA CYS A 206 5.24 5.47 2.26
C CYS A 206 5.67 4.53 1.12
N ASN A 207 6.01 5.07 -0.04
CA ASN A 207 6.34 4.31 -1.24
C ASN A 207 7.50 4.94 -2.03
N GLY A 208 8.29 5.83 -1.43
CA GLY A 208 9.31 6.60 -2.13
C GLY A 208 10.66 6.61 -1.42
N ILE A 209 11.75 6.51 -2.19
CA ILE A 209 13.11 6.69 -1.69
C ILE A 209 13.86 7.69 -2.57
N THR A 210 14.97 8.22 -2.08
CA THR A 210 15.87 9.04 -2.89
C THR A 210 17.10 8.26 -3.31
N ALA A 211 17.66 8.60 -4.48
CA ALA A 211 18.90 8.03 -4.98
C ALA A 211 19.76 9.11 -5.68
N PRO A 212 21.07 8.86 -5.87
CA PRO A 212 21.94 9.76 -6.61
C PRO A 212 21.34 10.12 -7.96
N GLY A 213 21.04 11.41 -8.14
CA GLY A 213 20.44 11.95 -9.35
C GLY A 213 21.16 13.18 -9.88
N ALA A 214 22.32 13.53 -9.33
CA ALA A 214 23.17 14.62 -9.81
C ALA A 214 24.36 14.09 -10.60
N ASP A 215 24.62 14.69 -11.76
CA ASP A 215 25.79 14.43 -12.61
C ASP A 215 26.00 12.94 -12.96
N ILE A 216 24.91 12.21 -13.20
CA ILE A 216 24.94 10.77 -13.48
C ILE A 216 25.44 10.54 -14.91
N LEU A 217 26.48 9.71 -15.04
CA LEU A 217 27.12 9.41 -16.32
C LEU A 217 26.22 8.48 -17.16
N GLY A 218 26.07 8.77 -18.44
CA GLY A 218 25.32 7.93 -19.37
C GLY A 218 25.69 8.20 -20.83
N ALA A 219 25.29 7.29 -21.71
CA ALA A 219 25.59 7.32 -23.13
C ALA A 219 24.65 8.27 -23.90
N VAL A 220 25.16 8.82 -25.00
CA VAL A 220 24.41 9.70 -25.90
C VAL A 220 24.28 9.03 -27.28
N PRO A 221 23.10 9.09 -27.93
CA PRO A 221 22.93 8.55 -29.28
C PRO A 221 23.98 9.08 -30.27
N GLY A 222 24.50 8.20 -31.13
CA GLY A 222 25.55 8.53 -32.08
C GLY A 222 26.98 8.54 -31.50
N GLY A 223 27.15 8.24 -30.21
CA GLY A 223 28.45 8.02 -29.55
C GLY A 223 28.78 9.03 -28.46
N GLY A 224 29.64 8.59 -27.54
CA GLY A 224 30.13 9.38 -26.42
C GLY A 224 29.21 9.37 -25.20
N VAL A 225 29.61 10.11 -24.17
CA VAL A 225 28.94 10.11 -22.87
C VAL A 225 28.67 11.53 -22.38
N SER A 226 27.65 11.67 -21.54
CA SER A 226 27.31 12.92 -20.87
C SER A 226 26.97 12.68 -19.40
N ARG A 227 26.96 13.74 -18.60
CA ARG A 227 26.47 13.71 -17.22
C ARG A 227 25.19 14.53 -17.14
N LEU A 228 24.11 13.92 -16.66
CA LEU A 228 22.80 14.55 -16.55
C LEU A 228 22.27 14.44 -15.12
N SER A 229 21.40 15.38 -14.75
CA SER A 229 20.80 15.47 -13.41
C SER A 229 19.28 15.45 -13.49
N GLY A 230 18.63 14.70 -12.60
CA GLY A 230 17.18 14.49 -12.61
C GLY A 230 16.74 13.24 -11.84
N THR A 231 15.50 13.23 -11.36
CA THR A 231 14.84 12.03 -10.81
C THR A 231 14.79 10.89 -11.85
N SER A 232 14.75 11.24 -13.14
CA SER A 232 14.85 10.30 -14.26
C SER A 232 16.13 9.48 -14.29
N PHE A 233 17.26 10.03 -13.78
CA PHE A 233 18.55 9.33 -13.72
C PHE A 233 18.83 8.69 -12.36
N ALA A 234 18.13 9.13 -11.31
CA ALA A 234 18.09 8.43 -10.02
C ALA A 234 17.27 7.13 -10.09
N THR A 235 16.17 7.13 -10.84
CA THR A 235 15.28 5.96 -11.04
C THR A 235 16.03 4.69 -11.51
N PRO A 236 16.85 4.72 -12.58
CA PRO A 236 17.61 3.55 -13.01
C PRO A 236 18.68 3.12 -12.00
N MET A 237 19.14 3.99 -11.09
CA MET A 237 20.03 3.58 -10.00
C MET A 237 19.32 2.59 -9.07
N VAL A 238 18.09 2.92 -8.67
CA VAL A 238 17.25 2.06 -7.81
C VAL A 238 16.86 0.77 -8.54
N VAL A 239 16.47 0.86 -9.80
CA VAL A 239 16.14 -0.32 -10.64
C VAL A 239 17.34 -1.26 -10.76
N GLY A 240 18.55 -0.73 -10.96
CA GLY A 240 19.76 -1.51 -11.02
C GLY A 240 20.00 -2.30 -9.73
N VAL A 241 19.95 -1.63 -8.58
CA VAL A 241 20.09 -2.28 -7.26
C VAL A 241 19.01 -3.36 -7.06
N ALA A 242 17.76 -3.05 -7.38
CA ALA A 242 16.65 -4.01 -7.29
C ALA A 242 16.89 -5.26 -8.15
N ALA A 243 17.40 -5.09 -9.38
CA ALA A 243 17.70 -6.18 -10.29
C ALA A 243 18.87 -7.06 -9.81
N LEU A 244 19.90 -6.46 -9.19
CA LEU A 244 21.00 -7.20 -8.59
C LEU A 244 20.54 -8.01 -7.37
N LEU A 245 19.70 -7.44 -6.50
CA LEU A 245 19.11 -8.17 -5.35
C LEU A 245 18.24 -9.35 -5.82
N LEU A 246 17.40 -9.16 -6.84
CA LEU A 246 16.66 -10.27 -7.47
C LEU A 246 17.59 -11.34 -8.03
N SER A 247 18.69 -10.93 -8.68
CA SER A 247 19.67 -11.84 -9.27
C SER A 247 20.35 -12.69 -8.20
N GLN A 248 20.80 -12.06 -7.12
CA GLN A 248 21.39 -12.75 -5.96
C GLN A 248 20.40 -13.76 -5.36
N GLY A 249 19.14 -13.37 -5.19
CA GLY A 249 18.10 -14.25 -4.66
C GLY A 249 17.79 -15.46 -5.56
N ARG A 250 17.82 -15.28 -6.89
CA ARG A 250 17.57 -16.36 -7.88
C ARG A 250 18.74 -17.32 -8.06
N GLU A 251 19.94 -16.93 -7.64
CA GLU A 251 21.13 -17.77 -7.67
C GLU A 251 21.42 -18.46 -6.32
N SER A 252 20.69 -18.10 -5.27
CA SER A 252 20.72 -18.78 -3.98
C SER A 252 20.32 -20.26 -4.08
N VAL A 253 21.10 -21.12 -3.41
CA VAL A 253 20.88 -22.58 -3.32
C VAL A 253 19.61 -22.93 -2.52
N SER A 254 19.02 -21.99 -1.78
CA SER A 254 17.89 -22.21 -0.87
C SER A 254 16.53 -22.43 -1.55
N GLY A 255 16.41 -22.25 -2.87
CA GLY A 255 15.21 -22.60 -3.64
C GLY A 255 14.01 -21.64 -3.49
N VAL A 256 14.11 -20.60 -2.66
CA VAL A 256 13.10 -19.54 -2.52
C VAL A 256 13.69 -18.22 -3.03
N ALA A 257 13.29 -17.81 -4.23
CA ALA A 257 13.67 -16.52 -4.79
C ALA A 257 12.71 -15.42 -4.29
N PRO A 258 13.21 -14.23 -3.90
CA PRO A 258 12.34 -13.12 -3.54
C PRO A 258 11.51 -12.67 -4.75
N SER A 259 10.25 -12.30 -4.51
CA SER A 259 9.42 -11.65 -5.54
C SER A 259 9.88 -10.20 -5.74
N SER A 260 9.58 -9.61 -6.89
CA SER A 260 9.94 -8.20 -7.15
C SER A 260 9.26 -7.24 -6.16
N LEU A 261 8.02 -7.54 -5.73
CA LEU A 261 7.34 -6.77 -4.68
C LEU A 261 8.01 -6.91 -3.30
N MET A 262 8.61 -8.06 -3.00
CA MET A 262 9.41 -8.23 -1.78
C MET A 262 10.70 -7.41 -1.85
N ILE A 263 11.31 -7.27 -3.03
CA ILE A 263 12.47 -6.37 -3.22
C ILE A 263 12.09 -4.90 -2.99
N ARG A 264 10.90 -4.46 -3.41
CA ARG A 264 10.40 -3.11 -3.09
C ARG A 264 10.40 -2.86 -1.57
N GLU A 265 9.88 -3.81 -0.80
CA GLU A 265 9.84 -3.71 0.66
C GLU A 265 11.22 -3.75 1.31
N ILE A 266 12.14 -4.54 0.76
CA ILE A 266 13.55 -4.60 1.18
C ILE A 266 14.23 -3.26 0.95
N LEU A 267 14.02 -2.62 -0.20
CA LEU A 267 14.61 -1.31 -0.52
C LEU A 267 14.06 -0.21 0.38
N LEU A 268 12.74 -0.17 0.61
CA LEU A 268 12.11 0.81 1.49
C LEU A 268 12.60 0.70 2.94
N ARG A 269 12.83 -0.52 3.43
CA ARG A 269 13.36 -0.73 4.79
C ARG A 269 14.85 -0.57 4.93
N GLY A 270 15.57 -0.98 3.90
CA GLY A 270 17.01 -0.81 3.84
C GLY A 270 17.40 0.65 3.70
N ALA A 271 16.49 1.53 3.28
CA ALA A 271 16.76 2.95 3.09
C ALA A 271 17.28 3.62 4.37
N ALA A 272 18.36 4.38 4.22
CA ALA A 272 18.93 5.19 5.27
C ALA A 272 17.94 6.31 5.65
N PRO A 273 17.59 6.45 6.95
CA PRO A 273 16.69 7.52 7.40
C PRO A 273 17.37 8.89 7.27
N CYS A 274 16.56 9.95 7.28
CA CYS A 274 17.08 11.31 7.30
C CYS A 274 17.95 11.57 8.55
N GLY A 275 19.20 11.98 8.33
CA GLY A 275 20.13 12.37 9.40
C GLY A 275 20.12 13.85 9.76
N SER A 276 19.33 14.67 9.05
CA SER A 276 19.23 16.12 9.29
C SER A 276 18.27 16.45 10.44
N ASN A 277 18.53 17.55 11.15
CA ASN A 277 17.60 18.08 12.16
C ASN A 277 16.53 19.00 11.54
N GLU A 278 16.61 19.29 10.23
CA GLU A 278 15.68 20.17 9.53
C GLU A 278 14.54 19.35 8.91
N LEU A 279 13.33 19.53 9.43
CA LEU A 279 12.13 18.78 9.00
C LEU A 279 11.88 18.88 7.48
N ASN A 280 12.13 20.06 6.90
CA ASN A 280 11.97 20.33 5.47
C ASN A 280 12.93 19.49 4.61
N VAL A 281 14.16 19.25 5.07
CA VAL A 281 15.11 18.40 4.35
C VAL A 281 14.66 16.95 4.42
N CYS A 282 14.21 16.50 5.59
CA CYS A 282 13.75 15.12 5.78
C CYS A 282 12.49 14.79 4.97
N GLN A 283 11.53 15.70 4.85
CA GLN A 283 10.34 15.51 4.00
C GLN A 283 10.72 15.31 2.52
N ARG A 284 11.79 15.97 2.07
CA ARG A 284 12.30 15.87 0.70
C ARG A 284 13.10 14.59 0.43
N LEU A 285 13.47 13.85 1.48
CA LEU A 285 14.09 12.53 1.37
C LEU A 285 13.06 11.38 1.29
N LEU A 286 11.76 11.68 1.24
CA LEU A 286 10.68 10.69 1.14
C LEU A 286 10.72 9.72 2.33
N SER A 287 10.71 8.40 2.12
CA SER A 287 10.92 7.40 3.17
C SER A 287 12.39 7.26 3.60
N GLY A 288 13.34 7.83 2.86
CA GLY A 288 14.77 7.72 3.10
C GLY A 288 15.63 7.68 1.83
N THR A 289 16.94 7.55 1.99
CA THR A 289 17.91 7.44 0.90
C THR A 289 18.27 5.99 0.66
N ILE A 290 18.39 5.56 -0.61
CA ILE A 290 18.82 4.20 -0.93
C ILE A 290 20.15 3.84 -0.25
N ASP A 291 20.16 2.71 0.45
CA ASP A 291 21.35 2.13 1.08
C ASP A 291 21.44 0.66 0.70
N VAL A 292 22.48 0.32 -0.07
CA VAL A 292 22.67 -1.03 -0.62
C VAL A 292 23.07 -2.01 0.47
N GLU A 293 23.88 -1.59 1.46
CA GLU A 293 24.25 -2.45 2.58
C GLU A 293 23.02 -2.75 3.45
N GLY A 294 22.22 -1.71 3.73
CA GLY A 294 20.93 -1.83 4.41
C GLY A 294 19.97 -2.77 3.68
N ALA A 295 19.86 -2.64 2.37
CA ALA A 295 19.01 -3.52 1.54
C ALA A 295 19.50 -4.99 1.53
N VAL A 296 20.81 -5.24 1.42
CA VAL A 296 21.38 -6.60 1.48
C VAL A 296 21.18 -7.23 2.85
N ALA A 297 21.32 -6.45 3.93
CA ALA A 297 21.02 -6.90 5.29
C ALA A 297 19.54 -7.26 5.43
N ALA A 298 18.63 -6.36 5.01
CA ALA A 298 17.19 -6.60 5.01
C ALA A 298 16.81 -7.81 4.16
N MET A 299 17.45 -8.03 3.00
CA MET A 299 17.26 -9.22 2.17
C MET A 299 17.72 -10.50 2.88
N SER A 300 18.85 -10.45 3.58
CA SER A 300 19.36 -11.60 4.32
C SER A 300 18.42 -12.01 5.45
N GLU A 301 17.90 -11.04 6.21
CA GLU A 301 16.88 -11.26 7.23
C GLU A 301 15.59 -11.83 6.63
N ALA A 302 15.15 -11.23 5.52
CA ALA A 302 14.00 -11.65 4.75
C ALA A 302 14.09 -13.09 4.23
N MET A 303 15.28 -13.54 3.84
CA MET A 303 15.50 -14.91 3.36
C MET A 303 15.61 -15.93 4.49
N VAL A 304 16.09 -15.54 5.68
CA VAL A 304 16.20 -16.42 6.86
C VAL A 304 14.84 -16.68 7.51
N VAL A 305 13.96 -15.69 7.52
CA VAL A 305 12.63 -15.78 8.15
C VAL A 305 11.57 -16.35 7.18
N GLY A 306 11.96 -16.70 5.95
CA GLY A 306 11.05 -16.96 4.82
C GLY A 306 10.38 -15.66 4.35
N PRO A 307 9.56 -15.67 3.25
CA PRO A 307 8.92 -14.49 2.61
C PRO A 307 7.89 -13.73 3.49
N ALA A 308 8.04 -13.92 4.79
CA ALA A 308 7.06 -13.97 5.81
C ALA A 308 7.63 -13.22 7.07
N GLY A 309 8.93 -12.89 7.06
CA GLY A 309 9.58 -12.01 8.03
C GLY A 309 9.73 -10.56 7.58
N VAL A 310 9.18 -10.19 6.43
CA VAL A 310 9.40 -8.89 5.82
C VAL A 310 8.24 -7.95 6.22
N SER A 311 8.30 -7.40 7.46
CA SER A 311 7.77 -6.13 8.05
C SER A 311 7.68 -4.78 7.29
N PRO A 312 6.65 -4.36 6.51
CA PRO A 312 6.71 -3.15 5.64
C PRO A 312 7.38 -1.93 6.30
N ALA A 313 8.15 -1.14 5.54
CA ALA A 313 8.81 0.06 6.09
C ALA A 313 7.79 0.92 6.87
N GLY A 314 8.15 1.24 8.11
CA GLY A 314 7.25 1.82 9.11
C GLY A 314 6.59 3.13 8.65
N GLY A 315 5.35 3.31 9.08
CA GLY A 315 4.50 4.44 8.72
C GLY A 315 5.07 5.82 9.09
N CYS A 316 4.88 6.75 8.17
CA CYS A 316 5.25 8.16 8.31
C CYS A 316 4.25 8.95 9.16
N GLY A 317 4.75 9.60 10.21
CA GLY A 317 4.10 10.74 10.86
C GLY A 317 5.12 11.86 11.08
N CYS A 318 4.81 13.08 10.67
CA CYS A 318 5.64 14.27 10.91
C CYS A 318 4.98 15.19 11.95
N GLY A 319 5.79 15.79 12.85
CA GLY A 319 5.41 16.91 13.71
C GLY A 319 6.40 17.23 14.85
N ASP A 320 7.48 17.96 14.53
CA ASP A 320 8.31 18.91 15.32
C ASP A 320 8.67 18.71 16.81
N SER A 321 9.98 18.49 17.08
CA SER A 321 10.90 19.36 17.89
C SER A 321 12.13 18.59 18.45
N PRO A 322 13.27 19.25 18.75
CA PRO A 322 14.60 18.63 18.64
C PRO A 322 15.22 18.09 19.94
N GLN A 323 15.99 17.00 19.75
CA GLN A 323 17.13 16.47 20.51
C GLN A 323 16.96 16.20 22.03
N ASP A 324 16.88 14.91 22.39
CA ASP A 324 17.97 14.23 23.12
C ASP A 324 17.78 12.71 23.12
N ALA A 325 18.89 12.00 22.90
CA ALA A 325 18.97 10.56 22.67
C ALA A 325 18.63 9.72 23.92
N ASN A 326 17.70 8.77 23.79
CA ASN A 326 17.84 7.38 24.26
C ASN A 326 16.59 6.53 23.96
N ALA A 327 16.81 5.48 23.17
CA ALA A 327 16.15 4.17 23.18
C ALA A 327 14.62 4.07 23.39
N GLU A 328 13.83 4.03 22.31
CA GLU A 328 12.48 3.43 22.26
C GLU A 328 12.25 2.87 20.83
N SER A 329 12.12 1.55 20.65
CA SER A 329 10.89 0.71 20.77
C SER A 329 9.95 0.86 19.56
N GLY A 330 10.33 0.21 18.45
CA GLY A 330 9.56 0.16 17.20
C GLY A 330 8.61 -1.04 17.12
N VAL A 331 7.35 -0.74 16.84
CA VAL A 331 6.18 -1.62 16.70
C VAL A 331 6.28 -2.45 15.42
N SER A 332 6.07 -3.77 15.51
CA SER A 332 5.99 -4.69 14.36
C SER A 332 4.58 -5.26 14.23
N ALA A 333 3.82 -4.80 13.23
CA ALA A 333 2.67 -5.52 12.68
C ALA A 333 3.14 -6.30 11.44
N SER A 334 3.05 -7.63 11.49
CA SER A 334 3.52 -8.51 10.43
C SER A 334 2.46 -8.66 9.33
N VAL A 335 2.77 -8.23 8.10
CA VAL A 335 2.02 -8.59 6.88
C VAL A 335 2.87 -9.58 6.08
N ARG A 336 2.30 -10.73 5.70
CA ARG A 336 2.90 -11.76 4.83
C ARG A 336 2.05 -11.92 3.55
N PRO A 337 2.62 -11.96 2.34
CA PRO A 337 1.88 -12.32 1.12
C PRO A 337 1.82 -13.85 0.88
N SER A 338 0.61 -14.27 0.50
CA SER A 338 0.05 -15.54 0.01
C SER A 338 0.72 -16.92 0.26
N MET A 339 -0.14 -17.81 0.76
CA MET A 339 0.02 -19.27 0.73
C MET A 339 0.24 -19.79 -0.69
N ALA A 340 1.38 -20.45 -0.88
CA ALA A 340 1.39 -21.74 -1.57
C ALA A 340 0.64 -22.76 -0.69
N ASP A 341 -0.30 -23.48 -1.29
CA ASP A 341 -1.09 -24.60 -0.77
C ASP A 341 -1.49 -24.49 0.71
N ALA A 342 -2.66 -23.89 0.94
CA ALA A 342 -3.34 -23.96 2.23
C ALA A 342 -3.55 -25.43 2.64
N PRO A 343 -3.09 -25.86 3.83
CA PRO A 343 -3.53 -27.12 4.40
C PRO A 343 -5.05 -27.06 4.54
N GLU A 344 -5.75 -28.13 4.17
CA GLU A 344 -7.21 -28.28 4.28
C GLU A 344 -7.70 -27.82 5.67
N GLY A 345 -8.20 -26.58 5.80
CA GLY A 345 -8.69 -26.08 7.09
C GLY A 345 -9.05 -24.59 7.22
N GLN A 346 -8.33 -23.64 6.58
CA GLN A 346 -8.43 -22.22 6.98
C GLN A 346 -8.90 -21.26 5.87
N ASN A 347 -10.11 -21.45 5.35
CA ASN A 347 -10.79 -20.48 4.47
C ASN A 347 -11.59 -19.41 5.26
N MET A 348 -11.31 -19.18 6.54
CA MET A 348 -12.14 -18.30 7.39
C MET A 348 -11.64 -16.85 7.33
N VAL A 349 -12.57 -15.91 7.27
CA VAL A 349 -12.31 -14.47 7.25
C VAL A 349 -13.13 -13.79 8.33
N TYR A 350 -12.53 -12.81 8.99
CA TYR A 350 -13.23 -11.87 9.86
C TYR A 350 -12.80 -10.47 9.47
N ALA A 351 -13.60 -9.79 8.65
CA ALA A 351 -13.23 -8.52 8.02
C ALA A 351 -14.01 -7.34 8.62
N LEU A 352 -13.41 -6.15 8.56
CA LEU A 352 -14.03 -4.87 8.92
C LEU A 352 -14.14 -3.99 7.69
N GLY A 353 -15.18 -3.18 7.59
CA GLY A 353 -15.33 -2.27 6.47
C GLY A 353 -16.69 -1.55 6.43
N ASN A 354 -17.11 -1.18 5.23
CA ASN A 354 -18.38 -0.57 4.90
C ASN A 354 -19.16 -1.43 3.93
N LEU A 355 -20.49 -1.43 4.05
CA LEU A 355 -21.32 -2.21 3.17
C LEU A 355 -21.66 -1.40 1.91
N SER A 356 -21.65 -2.08 0.77
CA SER A 356 -22.14 -1.51 -0.48
C SER A 356 -22.80 -2.60 -1.32
N TYR A 357 -23.27 -2.22 -2.50
CA TYR A 357 -23.93 -3.10 -3.43
C TYR A 357 -23.49 -2.78 -4.87
N ASP A 358 -23.57 -3.79 -5.71
CA ASP A 358 -23.22 -3.74 -7.12
C ASP A 358 -24.23 -4.51 -7.97
N PHE A 359 -24.44 -4.03 -9.20
CA PHE A 359 -25.41 -4.62 -10.13
C PHE A 359 -24.81 -5.65 -11.08
N ASN A 360 -23.48 -5.76 -11.18
CA ASN A 360 -22.69 -6.61 -12.10
C ASN A 360 -22.91 -6.36 -13.61
N THR A 361 -24.15 -6.13 -14.04
CA THR A 361 -24.59 -6.07 -15.43
C THR A 361 -25.65 -5.00 -15.60
N GLU A 362 -25.76 -4.47 -16.82
CA GLU A 362 -26.76 -3.47 -17.19
C GLU A 362 -28.18 -4.00 -17.07
N ALA A 363 -28.40 -5.29 -17.35
CA ALA A 363 -29.71 -5.92 -17.25
C ALA A 363 -30.25 -5.88 -15.82
N ARG A 364 -29.42 -6.23 -14.84
CA ARG A 364 -29.79 -6.22 -13.42
C ARG A 364 -30.00 -4.79 -12.91
N ARG A 365 -29.13 -3.84 -13.31
CA ARG A 365 -29.32 -2.41 -13.03
C ARG A 365 -30.66 -1.89 -13.59
N ASP A 366 -30.98 -2.25 -14.83
CA ASP A 366 -32.21 -1.81 -15.50
C ASP A 366 -33.46 -2.38 -14.81
N SER A 367 -33.43 -3.64 -14.36
CA SER A 367 -34.51 -4.22 -13.57
C SER A 367 -34.83 -3.40 -12.32
N PHE A 368 -33.82 -2.99 -11.53
CA PHE A 368 -34.05 -2.14 -10.36
C PHE A 368 -34.62 -0.76 -10.74
N LYS A 369 -34.14 -0.17 -11.83
CA LYS A 369 -34.67 1.11 -12.34
C LYS A 369 -36.15 1.03 -12.72
N GLN A 370 -36.62 -0.13 -13.20
CA GLN A 370 -38.03 -0.34 -13.56
C GLN A 370 -38.92 -0.69 -12.36
N LEU A 371 -38.38 -1.43 -11.39
CA LEU A 371 -39.15 -1.94 -10.24
C LEU A 371 -39.26 -0.94 -9.08
N MET A 372 -38.25 -0.08 -8.91
CA MET A 372 -38.26 0.92 -7.84
C MET A 372 -39.31 2.01 -8.10
N PRO A 373 -40.13 2.38 -7.11
CA PRO A 373 -41.08 3.47 -7.25
C PRO A 373 -40.36 4.84 -7.31
N PRO A 374 -40.94 5.84 -7.99
CA PRO A 374 -40.48 7.22 -7.85
C PRO A 374 -40.70 7.73 -6.42
N VAL A 375 -39.91 8.73 -6.01
CA VAL A 375 -39.97 9.31 -4.66
C VAL A 375 -40.35 10.78 -4.73
N GLU A 376 -41.26 11.22 -3.86
CA GLU A 376 -41.58 12.64 -3.71
C GLU A 376 -40.59 13.31 -2.75
N VAL A 377 -39.87 14.33 -3.22
CA VAL A 377 -38.95 15.13 -2.41
C VAL A 377 -39.37 16.59 -2.52
N ASN A 378 -39.79 17.19 -1.41
CA ASN A 378 -40.25 18.59 -1.35
C ASN A 378 -41.40 18.94 -2.32
N GLY A 379 -42.23 17.96 -2.70
CA GLY A 379 -43.35 18.15 -3.62
C GLY A 379 -43.03 17.86 -5.09
N ASP A 380 -41.76 17.57 -5.42
CA ASP A 380 -41.34 17.15 -6.76
C ASP A 380 -41.22 15.62 -6.84
N VAL A 381 -41.73 15.04 -7.93
CA VAL A 381 -41.63 13.61 -8.22
C VAL A 381 -40.25 13.32 -8.83
N VAL A 382 -39.37 12.70 -8.05
CA VAL A 382 -38.03 12.29 -8.47
C VAL A 382 -38.12 10.87 -9.05
N PRO A 383 -37.57 10.62 -10.26
CA PRO A 383 -37.57 9.28 -10.84
C PRO A 383 -36.73 8.30 -10.01
N PRO A 384 -37.03 6.99 -10.08
CA PRO A 384 -36.28 5.98 -9.34
C PRO A 384 -34.81 6.00 -9.76
N ASN A 385 -33.93 6.16 -8.76
CA ASN A 385 -32.49 6.09 -8.94
C ASN A 385 -31.93 4.92 -8.12
N PRO A 386 -31.56 3.80 -8.76
CA PRO A 386 -31.03 2.63 -8.04
C PRO A 386 -29.63 2.86 -7.44
N TYR A 387 -28.92 3.92 -7.83
CA TYR A 387 -27.65 4.32 -7.20
C TYR A 387 -27.85 5.17 -5.94
N ASP A 388 -29.06 5.69 -5.71
CA ASP A 388 -29.40 6.35 -4.46
C ASP A 388 -29.73 5.27 -3.42
N ALA A 389 -28.78 5.02 -2.51
CA ALA A 389 -28.91 4.01 -1.48
C ALA A 389 -30.14 4.23 -0.58
N ARG A 390 -30.62 5.47 -0.41
CA ARG A 390 -31.84 5.76 0.38
C ARG A 390 -33.08 5.20 -0.31
N GLN A 391 -33.18 5.40 -1.63
CA GLN A 391 -34.29 4.86 -2.41
C GLN A 391 -34.21 3.34 -2.46
N LEU A 392 -33.01 2.78 -2.68
CA LEU A 392 -32.81 1.35 -2.76
C LEU A 392 -33.14 0.64 -1.44
N VAL A 393 -32.63 1.14 -0.30
CA VAL A 393 -32.94 0.58 1.02
C VAL A 393 -34.44 0.64 1.32
N SER A 394 -35.10 1.75 1.00
CA SER A 394 -36.56 1.89 1.15
C SER A 394 -37.32 0.82 0.35
N TYR A 395 -36.90 0.60 -0.90
CA TYR A 395 -37.47 -0.43 -1.77
C TYR A 395 -37.21 -1.85 -1.25
N LEU A 396 -35.97 -2.16 -0.85
CA LEU A 396 -35.57 -3.47 -0.33
C LEU A 396 -36.22 -3.79 1.02
N GLY A 397 -36.48 -2.79 1.87
CA GLY A 397 -37.19 -2.97 3.13
C GLY A 397 -38.63 -3.50 2.95
N GLN A 398 -39.25 -3.22 1.80
CA GLN A 398 -40.57 -3.76 1.43
C GLN A 398 -40.47 -5.03 0.58
N ASN A 399 -39.35 -5.24 -0.11
CA ASN A 399 -39.14 -6.30 -1.09
C ASN A 399 -37.82 -7.06 -0.83
N LEU A 400 -37.69 -7.63 0.37
CA LEU A 400 -36.40 -8.21 0.81
C LEU A 400 -35.87 -9.31 -0.12
N SER A 401 -36.74 -10.03 -0.83
CA SER A 401 -36.31 -11.04 -1.81
C SER A 401 -35.43 -10.48 -2.92
N GLU A 402 -35.60 -9.20 -3.27
CA GLU A 402 -34.79 -8.52 -4.29
C GLU A 402 -33.38 -8.22 -3.82
N ALA A 403 -33.11 -8.25 -2.51
CA ALA A 403 -31.75 -8.11 -2.00
C ALA A 403 -30.81 -9.21 -2.54
N ARG A 404 -31.35 -10.40 -2.86
CA ARG A 404 -30.61 -11.49 -3.51
C ARG A 404 -30.18 -11.15 -4.93
N SER A 405 -30.90 -10.25 -5.59
CA SER A 405 -30.61 -9.83 -6.95
C SER A 405 -29.43 -8.85 -7.01
N LEU A 406 -28.87 -8.40 -5.88
CA LEU A 406 -27.69 -7.54 -5.81
C LEU A 406 -26.44 -8.35 -5.44
N THR A 407 -25.29 -7.92 -5.94
CA THR A 407 -24.01 -8.33 -5.35
C THR A 407 -23.72 -7.40 -4.18
N TRP A 408 -23.77 -7.92 -2.96
CA TRP A 408 -23.37 -7.17 -1.78
C TRP A 408 -21.86 -7.15 -1.70
N THR A 409 -21.27 -6.00 -1.36
CA THR A 409 -19.82 -5.89 -1.24
C THR A 409 -19.44 -5.37 0.13
N LEU A 410 -18.38 -5.94 0.70
CA LEU A 410 -17.68 -5.33 1.82
C LEU A 410 -16.53 -4.52 1.26
N ASN A 411 -16.46 -3.26 1.65
CA ASN A 411 -15.47 -2.33 1.18
C ASN A 411 -14.56 -1.94 2.35
N VAL A 412 -13.25 -1.93 2.13
CA VAL A 412 -12.34 -1.22 3.03
C VAL A 412 -12.17 0.16 2.42
N GLU A 413 -12.74 1.15 3.10
CA GLU A 413 -12.91 2.51 2.57
C GLU A 413 -13.76 2.49 1.28
N LEU A 414 -13.19 2.92 0.16
CA LEU A 414 -13.89 2.96 -1.14
C LEU A 414 -13.59 1.74 -2.02
N THR A 415 -12.80 0.78 -1.52
CA THR A 415 -12.34 -0.36 -2.31
C THR A 415 -13.12 -1.63 -1.93
N PRO A 416 -13.88 -2.22 -2.86
CA PRO A 416 -14.50 -3.52 -2.67
C PRO A 416 -13.43 -4.59 -2.45
N VAL A 417 -13.49 -5.29 -1.30
CA VAL A 417 -12.54 -6.36 -0.96
C VAL A 417 -13.18 -7.76 -1.01
N TYR A 418 -14.48 -7.85 -0.76
CA TYR A 418 -15.24 -9.10 -0.80
C TYR A 418 -16.62 -8.90 -1.42
N ALA A 419 -17.05 -9.85 -2.25
CA ALA A 419 -18.47 -10.03 -2.56
C ALA A 419 -19.09 -10.92 -1.48
N LEU A 420 -20.15 -10.45 -0.83
CA LEU A 420 -20.83 -11.15 0.26
C LEU A 420 -21.95 -12.02 -0.30
N GLU A 421 -21.88 -13.32 0.01
CA GLU A 421 -22.89 -14.28 -0.44
C GLU A 421 -23.57 -14.95 0.77
N PRO A 422 -24.74 -14.44 1.19
CA PRO A 422 -25.61 -15.15 2.12
C PRO A 422 -26.05 -16.52 1.58
N THR A 423 -25.82 -17.57 2.36
CA THR A 423 -26.17 -18.95 1.98
C THR A 423 -26.84 -19.71 3.12
N GLY A 424 -27.34 -20.91 2.81
CA GLY A 424 -27.94 -21.80 3.79
C GLY A 424 -29.31 -21.34 4.29
N ALA A 425 -29.75 -21.94 5.40
CA ALA A 425 -31.09 -21.71 5.97
C ALA A 425 -31.33 -20.28 6.47
N PHE A 426 -30.25 -19.55 6.79
CA PHE A 426 -30.31 -18.18 7.30
C PHE A 426 -30.12 -17.11 6.21
N GLY A 427 -30.14 -17.48 4.93
CA GLY A 427 -29.90 -16.53 3.83
C GLY A 427 -30.83 -15.31 3.86
N ALA A 428 -32.12 -15.51 4.14
CA ALA A 428 -33.08 -14.41 4.22
C ALA A 428 -32.78 -13.47 5.40
N ASP A 429 -32.44 -14.01 6.57
CA ASP A 429 -32.08 -13.23 7.76
C ASP A 429 -30.79 -12.44 7.52
N LEU A 430 -29.83 -13.03 6.83
CA LEU A 430 -28.57 -12.39 6.43
C LEU A 430 -28.81 -11.23 5.45
N TYR A 431 -29.62 -11.42 4.42
CA TYR A 431 -30.00 -10.32 3.53
C TYR A 431 -30.73 -9.20 4.29
N GLY A 432 -31.65 -9.56 5.20
CA GLY A 432 -32.31 -8.60 6.08
C GLY A 432 -31.30 -7.80 6.89
N ARG A 433 -30.31 -8.49 7.46
CA ARG A 433 -29.24 -7.86 8.23
C ARG A 433 -28.35 -6.94 7.40
N LEU A 434 -28.03 -7.31 6.15
CA LEU A 434 -27.28 -6.46 5.23
C LEU A 434 -28.06 -5.18 4.90
N VAL A 435 -29.36 -5.30 4.62
CA VAL A 435 -30.23 -4.13 4.37
C VAL A 435 -30.32 -3.25 5.62
N GLU A 436 -30.47 -3.81 6.82
CA GLU A 436 -30.48 -3.05 8.08
C GLU A 436 -29.18 -2.26 8.29
N ILE A 437 -28.03 -2.86 8.01
CA ILE A 437 -26.73 -2.21 8.18
C ILE A 437 -26.56 -1.10 7.14
N LEU A 438 -26.87 -1.37 5.87
CA LEU A 438 -26.82 -0.35 4.82
C LEU A 438 -27.76 0.82 5.13
N ALA A 439 -28.96 0.55 5.66
CA ALA A 439 -29.90 1.56 6.10
C ALA A 439 -29.34 2.44 7.22
N ALA A 440 -28.54 1.87 8.11
CA ALA A 440 -27.90 2.59 9.20
C ALA A 440 -26.65 3.37 8.73
N GLU A 441 -25.93 2.89 7.71
CA GLU A 441 -24.77 3.60 7.12
C GLU A 441 -25.17 4.88 6.38
N ILE A 442 -26.39 4.95 5.82
CA ILE A 442 -26.87 6.12 5.06
C ILE A 442 -27.52 7.23 5.92
N LEU A 443 -27.70 6.98 7.23
CA LEU A 443 -28.14 8.00 8.18
C LEU A 443 -27.11 9.13 8.27
N GLY A 444 -27.53 10.32 8.70
CA GLY A 444 -26.59 11.42 8.89
C GLY A 444 -25.52 11.10 9.93
N GLU A 445 -24.26 11.52 9.70
CA GLU A 445 -23.14 11.23 10.61
C GLU A 445 -23.34 11.69 12.06
N GLY A 446 -24.25 12.62 12.31
CA GLY A 446 -24.61 13.10 13.65
C GLY A 446 -25.72 12.29 14.34
N GLU A 447 -26.35 11.33 13.66
CA GLU A 447 -27.41 10.50 14.22
C GLU A 447 -26.86 9.40 15.14
N GLU A 448 -27.62 9.03 16.18
CA GLU A 448 -27.20 8.03 17.17
C GLU A 448 -27.07 6.63 16.53
N ASP A 449 -27.99 6.30 15.63
CA ASP A 449 -28.07 5.00 14.97
C ASP A 449 -27.17 4.86 13.74
N HIS A 450 -26.45 5.92 13.36
CA HIS A 450 -25.53 5.89 12.21
C HIS A 450 -24.44 4.85 12.43
N VAL A 451 -24.36 3.89 11.49
CA VAL A 451 -23.31 2.88 11.47
C VAL A 451 -22.16 3.41 10.63
N GLN A 452 -20.98 3.49 11.22
CA GLN A 452 -19.79 3.91 10.48
C GLN A 452 -19.04 2.73 9.87
N ARG A 453 -19.09 1.54 10.49
CA ARG A 453 -18.34 0.35 10.10
C ARG A 453 -19.12 -0.91 10.42
N VAL A 454 -18.82 -2.00 9.74
CA VAL A 454 -19.38 -3.32 9.99
C VAL A 454 -18.29 -4.36 10.18
N SER A 455 -18.51 -5.33 11.08
CA SER A 455 -17.74 -6.58 11.13
C SER A 455 -18.47 -7.69 10.38
N ILE A 456 -17.77 -8.43 9.51
CA ILE A 456 -18.35 -9.51 8.73
C ILE A 456 -17.48 -10.78 8.86
N PRO A 457 -17.97 -11.80 9.58
CA PRO A 457 -17.39 -13.14 9.56
C PRO A 457 -17.88 -13.92 8.32
N GLY A 458 -17.00 -14.63 7.63
CA GLY A 458 -17.39 -15.48 6.50
C GLY A 458 -16.33 -16.48 6.08
N ARG A 459 -16.65 -17.32 5.09
CA ARG A 459 -15.73 -18.33 4.54
C ARG A 459 -15.46 -18.07 3.07
N LEU A 460 -14.19 -18.07 2.67
CA LEU A 460 -13.81 -17.96 1.26
C LEU A 460 -14.23 -19.21 0.50
N THR A 461 -14.95 -18.99 -0.59
CA THR A 461 -15.47 -20.07 -1.44
C THR A 461 -14.46 -20.55 -2.49
N GLY A 462 -13.43 -19.74 -2.79
CA GLY A 462 -12.57 -19.90 -3.95
C GLY A 462 -13.17 -19.35 -5.25
N ASN A 463 -14.44 -18.94 -5.25
CA ASN A 463 -15.09 -18.28 -6.38
C ASN A 463 -14.83 -16.77 -6.35
N THR A 464 -14.96 -16.14 -7.51
CA THR A 464 -14.88 -14.68 -7.65
C THR A 464 -16.10 -14.13 -8.39
N VAL A 465 -16.41 -12.86 -8.15
CA VAL A 465 -17.47 -12.13 -8.84
C VAL A 465 -16.86 -10.91 -9.51
N ARG A 466 -17.22 -10.70 -10.79
CA ARG A 466 -16.93 -9.46 -11.51
C ARG A 466 -18.00 -8.43 -11.19
N LEU A 467 -17.58 -7.28 -10.66
CA LEU A 467 -18.42 -6.12 -10.38
C LEU A 467 -18.73 -5.33 -11.66
N PHE A 468 -19.69 -4.41 -11.60
CA PHE A 468 -20.06 -3.55 -12.71
C PHE A 468 -18.88 -2.70 -13.21
N SER A 469 -17.94 -2.34 -12.32
CA SER A 469 -16.70 -1.64 -12.66
C SER A 469 -15.71 -2.48 -13.48
N GLY A 470 -15.91 -3.80 -13.57
CA GLY A 470 -14.97 -4.75 -14.15
C GLY A 470 -13.99 -5.35 -13.15
N GLN A 471 -13.89 -4.80 -11.93
CA GLN A 471 -13.11 -5.35 -10.82
C GLN A 471 -13.58 -6.77 -10.48
N VAL A 472 -12.65 -7.68 -10.20
CA VAL A 472 -12.95 -9.05 -9.79
C VAL A 472 -12.61 -9.20 -8.30
N VAL A 473 -13.60 -9.56 -7.49
CA VAL A 473 -13.43 -9.72 -6.04
C VAL A 473 -13.75 -11.15 -5.59
N PRO A 474 -13.06 -11.67 -4.55
CA PRO A 474 -13.35 -12.98 -4.00
C PRO A 474 -14.72 -13.01 -3.31
N VAL A 475 -15.39 -14.17 -3.39
CA VAL A 475 -16.69 -14.40 -2.76
C VAL A 475 -16.52 -14.93 -1.34
N LEU A 476 -17.06 -14.17 -0.40
CA LEU A 476 -17.13 -14.48 1.02
C LEU A 476 -18.53 -15.00 1.36
N GLN A 477 -18.60 -16.30 1.66
CA GLN A 477 -19.83 -16.96 2.05
C GLN A 477 -20.21 -16.61 3.49
N LEU A 478 -21.45 -16.17 3.68
CA LEU A 478 -22.04 -15.88 4.97
C LEU A 478 -23.04 -16.98 5.33
N GLU A 479 -22.86 -17.61 6.50
CA GLU A 479 -23.69 -18.73 6.94
C GLU A 479 -24.67 -18.34 8.06
N ASN A 480 -24.36 -17.29 8.84
CA ASN A 480 -25.12 -16.90 10.02
C ASN A 480 -24.95 -15.41 10.34
N PRO A 481 -25.99 -14.68 10.78
CA PRO A 481 -25.89 -13.27 11.14
C PRO A 481 -25.09 -12.98 12.44
N ARG A 482 -24.78 -14.01 13.24
CA ARG A 482 -23.95 -13.86 14.45
C ARG A 482 -22.58 -13.29 14.06
N GLY A 483 -22.11 -12.31 14.81
CA GLY A 483 -20.85 -11.62 14.52
C GLY A 483 -20.94 -10.44 13.57
N MET A 484 -22.09 -10.23 12.94
CA MET A 484 -22.34 -9.07 12.09
C MET A 484 -22.78 -7.87 12.94
N TYR A 485 -21.81 -7.02 13.30
CA TYR A 485 -22.04 -5.85 14.13
C TYR A 485 -21.84 -4.58 13.33
N GLY A 486 -22.85 -3.70 13.34
CA GLY A 486 -22.72 -2.31 12.91
C GLY A 486 -22.21 -1.46 14.07
N TRP A 487 -21.10 -0.75 13.85
CA TRP A 487 -20.43 0.08 14.85
C TRP A 487 -21.08 1.46 14.86
N LYS A 488 -21.96 1.68 15.85
CA LYS A 488 -22.67 2.94 16.08
C LYS A 488 -21.83 3.88 16.92
N HIS A 489 -20.95 4.63 16.25
CA HIS A 489 -19.89 5.41 16.87
C HIS A 489 -20.44 6.43 17.88
N ASN A 490 -21.48 7.18 17.50
CA ASN A 490 -22.10 8.19 18.37
C ASN A 490 -22.79 7.58 19.58
N ALA A 491 -23.55 6.49 19.40
CA ALA A 491 -24.21 5.79 20.51
C ALA A 491 -23.20 5.31 21.56
N LEU A 492 -22.08 4.74 21.10
CA LEU A 492 -21.03 4.23 21.98
C LEU A 492 -20.34 5.38 22.74
N ILE A 493 -20.07 6.49 22.05
CA ILE A 493 -19.50 7.69 22.68
C ILE A 493 -20.41 8.21 23.78
N LEU A 494 -21.71 8.33 23.51
CA LEU A 494 -22.70 8.79 24.48
C LEU A 494 -22.74 7.87 25.70
N GLN A 495 -22.77 6.55 25.50
CA GLN A 495 -22.82 5.58 26.60
C GLN A 495 -21.55 5.63 27.47
N ALA A 496 -20.38 5.66 26.85
CA ALA A 496 -19.10 5.71 27.56
C ALA A 496 -18.89 7.04 28.29
N ALA A 497 -19.24 8.17 27.65
CA ALA A 497 -19.16 9.48 28.28
C ALA A 497 -20.09 9.57 29.50
N GLN A 498 -21.34 9.09 29.39
CA GLN A 498 -22.27 9.03 30.52
C GLN A 498 -21.75 8.17 31.68
N ALA A 499 -21.04 7.09 31.39
CA ALA A 499 -20.49 6.22 32.41
C ALA A 499 -19.34 6.86 33.20
N VAL A 500 -18.50 7.66 32.52
CA VAL A 500 -17.42 8.43 33.16
C VAL A 500 -18.01 9.58 33.99
N SER A 501 -18.99 10.31 33.48
CA SER A 501 -19.63 11.41 34.23
C SER A 501 -20.35 11.00 35.50
N ARG A 502 -20.79 9.73 35.63
CA ARG A 502 -21.32 9.23 36.91
C ARG A 502 -20.25 9.07 37.99
N ARG A 503 -18.97 9.09 37.61
CA ARG A 503 -17.81 8.93 38.49
C ARG A 503 -17.04 10.24 38.75
N THR A 504 -17.23 11.26 37.91
CA THR A 504 -16.52 12.55 37.98
C THR A 504 -17.51 13.73 38.07
N THR A 505 -17.27 14.72 38.93
CA THR A 505 -18.20 15.82 39.23
C THR A 505 -18.13 17.04 38.29
N ALA A 506 -17.28 17.02 37.26
CA ALA A 506 -17.03 18.16 36.38
C ALA A 506 -17.69 18.01 35.00
N THR A 507 -18.58 18.93 34.64
CA THR A 507 -19.33 18.94 33.35
C THR A 507 -18.49 19.40 32.16
N ALA A 508 -17.39 20.12 32.40
CA ALA A 508 -16.45 20.57 31.35
C ALA A 508 -15.56 19.45 30.78
N ASP A 509 -15.62 18.25 31.37
CA ASP A 509 -14.81 17.08 31.01
C ASP A 509 -15.45 16.25 29.89
N LEU A 510 -16.77 16.40 29.68
CA LEU A 510 -17.57 15.54 28.80
C LEU A 510 -17.19 15.65 27.32
N GLU A 511 -17.04 16.88 26.81
CA GLU A 511 -16.72 17.11 25.40
C GLU A 511 -15.30 16.61 25.07
N THR A 512 -14.36 16.82 25.98
CA THR A 512 -12.99 16.29 25.88
C THR A 512 -12.97 14.76 25.89
N ILE A 513 -13.72 14.12 26.79
CA ILE A 513 -13.85 12.66 26.84
C ILE A 513 -14.47 12.13 25.54
N GLN A 514 -15.49 12.80 25.01
CA GLN A 514 -16.13 12.43 23.76
C GLN A 514 -15.16 12.53 22.57
N ASN A 515 -14.36 13.58 22.51
CA ASN A 515 -13.34 13.77 21.47
C ASN A 515 -12.21 12.73 21.57
N ASN A 516 -11.72 12.45 22.78
CA ASN A 516 -10.70 11.43 23.02
C ASN A 516 -11.20 10.03 22.64
N LEU A 517 -12.46 9.73 22.98
CA LEU A 517 -13.08 8.46 22.64
C LEU A 517 -13.33 8.33 21.13
N ARG A 518 -13.73 9.40 20.46
CA ARG A 518 -13.83 9.45 18.99
C ARG A 518 -12.48 9.14 18.35
N GLY A 519 -11.44 9.88 18.74
CA GLY A 519 -10.08 9.65 18.26
C GLY A 519 -9.56 8.25 18.54
N PHE A 520 -9.88 7.67 19.71
CA PHE A 520 -9.56 6.28 20.03
C PHE A 520 -10.23 5.30 19.07
N LEU A 521 -11.54 5.40 18.88
CA LEU A 521 -12.30 4.47 18.05
C LEU A 521 -11.90 4.57 16.57
N ASP A 522 -11.64 5.78 16.08
CA ASP A 522 -11.11 5.99 14.72
C ASP A 522 -9.72 5.36 14.58
N ARG A 523 -8.82 5.60 15.54
CA ARG A 523 -7.47 5.05 15.53
C ARG A 523 -7.47 3.53 15.61
N VAL A 524 -8.32 2.94 16.46
CA VAL A 524 -8.51 1.48 16.53
C VAL A 524 -8.93 0.91 15.18
N TYR A 525 -9.76 1.62 14.41
CA TYR A 525 -10.13 1.15 13.07
C TYR A 525 -8.98 1.30 12.07
N TYR A 526 -8.38 2.48 11.95
CA TYR A 526 -7.36 2.76 10.94
C TYR A 526 -6.03 2.02 11.19
N ASP A 527 -5.64 1.86 12.45
CA ASP A 527 -4.41 1.13 12.81
C ASP A 527 -4.58 -0.38 12.65
N LEU A 528 -5.82 -0.89 12.67
CA LEU A 528 -6.11 -2.33 12.64
C LEU A 528 -6.70 -2.82 11.31
N ARG A 529 -6.95 -1.94 10.34
CA ARG A 529 -7.53 -2.36 9.05
C ARG A 529 -6.64 -3.40 8.36
N ASN A 530 -7.26 -4.51 7.95
CA ASN A 530 -6.61 -5.58 7.21
C ASN A 530 -7.69 -6.43 6.51
N LEU A 531 -7.27 -7.39 5.69
CA LEU A 531 -8.18 -8.26 4.94
C LEU A 531 -8.89 -9.31 5.82
N GLY A 532 -8.42 -9.55 7.05
CA GLY A 532 -9.07 -10.46 7.99
C GLY A 532 -8.90 -11.93 7.62
N VAL A 533 -7.91 -12.29 6.80
CA VAL A 533 -7.68 -13.67 6.34
C VAL A 533 -6.76 -14.44 7.28
N LEU A 534 -5.63 -13.85 7.69
CA LEU A 534 -4.68 -14.48 8.60
C LEU A 534 -5.28 -14.60 10.01
N SER A 535 -4.84 -15.59 10.79
CA SER A 535 -5.31 -15.76 12.16
C SER A 535 -5.01 -14.54 13.05
N SER A 536 -3.82 -13.95 12.91
CA SER A 536 -3.46 -12.69 13.54
C SER A 536 -4.40 -11.54 13.14
N ASP A 537 -4.71 -11.44 11.85
CA ASP A 537 -5.58 -10.42 11.27
C ASP A 537 -7.02 -10.55 11.80
N ARG A 538 -7.54 -11.78 11.85
CA ARG A 538 -8.83 -12.09 12.47
C ARG A 538 -8.84 -11.71 13.95
N ALA A 539 -7.75 -11.97 14.66
CA ALA A 539 -7.65 -11.66 16.09
C ALA A 539 -7.63 -10.14 16.31
N VAL A 540 -6.91 -9.41 15.47
CA VAL A 540 -6.87 -7.95 15.44
C VAL A 540 -8.25 -7.36 15.14
N ASN A 541 -8.90 -7.77 14.05
CA ASN A 541 -10.21 -7.25 13.65
C ASN A 541 -11.29 -7.57 14.68
N PHE A 542 -11.24 -8.76 15.27
CA PHE A 542 -12.14 -9.13 16.34
C PHE A 542 -11.84 -8.35 17.62
N ALA A 543 -10.57 -8.13 17.98
CA ALA A 543 -10.21 -7.31 19.12
C ALA A 543 -10.63 -5.85 18.92
N ALA A 544 -10.59 -5.31 17.70
CA ALA A 544 -11.15 -4.01 17.36
C ALA A 544 -12.68 -3.98 17.62
N THR A 545 -13.39 -5.00 17.13
CA THR A 545 -14.83 -5.16 17.38
C THR A 545 -15.12 -5.25 18.87
N ASN A 546 -14.34 -6.04 19.60
CA ASN A 546 -14.52 -6.24 21.04
C ASN A 546 -14.14 -4.98 21.83
N ALA A 547 -13.11 -4.25 21.41
CA ALA A 547 -12.71 -2.97 22.01
C ALA A 547 -13.79 -1.91 21.79
N PHE A 548 -14.44 -1.91 20.63
CA PHE A 548 -15.63 -1.10 20.36
C PHE A 548 -16.76 -1.49 21.34
N GLN A 549 -17.10 -2.79 21.45
CA GLN A 549 -18.12 -3.25 22.40
C GLN A 549 -17.73 -3.02 23.87
N ALA A 550 -16.43 -2.98 24.17
CA ALA A 550 -15.85 -2.83 25.49
C ALA A 550 -15.28 -1.43 25.72
N ALA A 551 -15.71 -0.40 24.98
CA ALA A 551 -15.20 0.97 25.12
C ALA A 551 -15.26 1.50 26.56
N MET A 552 -16.24 1.02 27.32
CA MET A 552 -16.40 1.20 28.77
C MET A 552 -15.19 0.77 29.62
N VAL A 553 -14.41 -0.20 29.17
CA VAL A 553 -13.20 -0.69 29.86
C VAL A 553 -12.05 0.31 29.75
N PHE A 554 -12.01 1.07 28.64
CA PHE A 554 -10.99 2.08 28.40
C PHE A 554 -11.39 3.47 28.87
N SER A 555 -12.66 3.67 29.24
CA SER A 555 -13.21 4.98 29.57
C SER A 555 -12.49 5.66 30.74
N GLU A 556 -11.90 4.89 31.67
CA GLU A 556 -11.06 5.43 32.75
C GLU A 556 -9.72 5.97 32.23
N ALA A 557 -9.03 5.24 31.35
CA ALA A 557 -7.79 5.69 30.75
C ALA A 557 -8.03 6.94 29.89
N LEU A 558 -9.02 6.87 28.99
CA LEU A 558 -9.43 7.96 28.10
C LEU A 558 -9.91 9.20 28.86
N GLY A 559 -10.67 9.01 29.95
CA GLY A 559 -11.11 10.09 30.82
C GLY A 559 -10.00 10.71 31.66
N SER A 560 -8.85 10.05 31.76
CA SER A 560 -7.66 10.62 32.41
C SER A 560 -6.70 11.30 31.43
N GLY A 561 -7.16 11.59 30.21
CA GLY A 561 -6.38 12.23 29.14
C GLY A 561 -5.45 11.30 28.38
N MET A 562 -5.44 9.98 28.68
CA MET A 562 -4.58 9.04 27.96
C MET A 562 -5.13 8.73 26.57
N GLN A 563 -4.22 8.52 25.62
CA GLN A 563 -4.51 8.14 24.23
C GLN A 563 -3.89 6.78 23.92
N LEU A 564 -4.45 6.09 22.92
CA LEU A 564 -3.89 4.83 22.44
C LEU A 564 -2.52 5.08 21.80
N GLU A 565 -1.51 4.33 22.23
CA GLU A 565 -0.13 4.39 21.75
C GLU A 565 0.12 3.30 20.71
N THR A 566 -0.13 2.04 21.10
CA THR A 566 0.22 0.85 20.31
C THR A 566 -0.82 -0.25 20.47
N ILE A 567 -0.95 -1.05 19.42
CA ILE A 567 -1.68 -2.32 19.45
C ILE A 567 -0.72 -3.42 18.99
N GLU A 568 -0.45 -4.38 19.88
CA GLU A 568 0.45 -5.50 19.62
C GLU A 568 -0.34 -6.80 19.66
N THR A 569 0.05 -7.76 18.81
CA THR A 569 -0.50 -9.11 18.86
C THR A 569 0.60 -10.16 18.96
N GLU A 570 0.39 -11.15 19.81
CA GLU A 570 1.28 -12.29 19.96
C GLU A 570 0.45 -13.56 20.14
N MET A 571 0.98 -14.71 19.73
CA MET A 571 0.31 -15.98 20.03
C MET A 571 0.18 -16.17 21.55
N SER A 572 -1.02 -16.54 22.00
CA SER A 572 -1.30 -16.70 23.42
C SER A 572 -0.76 -18.04 23.94
N PRO A 573 0.07 -18.05 25.00
CA PRO A 573 0.52 -19.29 25.63
C PRO A 573 -0.56 -19.92 26.53
N PHE A 574 -1.71 -19.27 26.72
CA PHE A 574 -2.76 -19.67 27.67
C PHE A 574 -3.91 -20.45 27.03
N ALA A 575 -3.73 -20.93 25.81
CA ALA A 575 -4.76 -21.59 25.02
C ALA A 575 -4.65 -23.12 25.05
N ARG A 576 -5.74 -23.79 24.64
CA ARG A 576 -5.72 -25.25 24.44
C ARG A 576 -4.82 -25.59 23.25
N ALA A 577 -4.30 -26.82 23.20
CA ALA A 577 -3.36 -27.24 22.16
C ALA A 577 -3.95 -27.18 20.73
N ASP A 578 -5.28 -27.20 20.60
CA ASP A 578 -6.05 -27.10 19.37
C ASP A 578 -6.57 -25.68 19.08
N ALA A 579 -6.28 -24.71 19.95
CA ALA A 579 -6.78 -23.35 19.83
C ALA A 579 -5.76 -22.41 19.14
N ASP A 580 -6.24 -21.66 18.18
CA ASP A 580 -5.56 -20.56 17.50
C ASP A 580 -5.85 -19.25 18.25
N ALA A 581 -5.15 -19.06 19.36
CA ALA A 581 -5.39 -17.93 20.28
C ALA A 581 -4.27 -16.90 20.26
N TRP A 582 -4.67 -15.64 20.41
CA TRP A 582 -3.82 -14.47 20.29
C TRP A 582 -4.05 -13.52 21.47
N ASP A 583 -2.97 -13.08 22.11
CA ASP A 583 -3.00 -11.99 23.08
C ASP A 583 -2.88 -10.66 22.33
N VAL A 584 -3.92 -9.83 22.37
CA VAL A 584 -3.97 -8.48 21.81
C VAL A 584 -3.77 -7.46 22.93
N LYS A 585 -2.67 -6.71 22.88
CA LYS A 585 -2.29 -5.72 23.88
C LYS A 585 -2.49 -4.31 23.32
N MET A 586 -3.30 -3.49 24.01
CA MET A 586 -3.50 -2.08 23.70
C MET A 586 -2.83 -1.23 24.79
N LYS A 587 -1.81 -0.47 24.44
CA LYS A 587 -1.08 0.40 25.37
C LYS A 587 -1.55 1.84 25.22
N PHE A 588 -1.76 2.52 26.33
CA PHE A 588 -2.21 3.91 26.40
C PHE A 588 -1.15 4.75 27.12
N PHE A 589 -0.90 5.95 26.60
CA PHE A 589 0.05 6.91 27.14
C PHE A 589 -0.61 8.27 27.36
N ASP A 590 -0.01 9.13 28.19
CA ASP A 590 -0.48 10.49 28.44
C ASP A 590 0.34 11.48 27.60
N PRO A 591 -0.25 12.13 26.58
CA PRO A 591 0.49 13.03 25.69
C PRO A 591 0.95 14.32 26.40
N GLU A 592 0.24 14.77 27.45
CA GLU A 592 0.58 15.97 28.22
C GLU A 592 1.66 15.68 29.27
N ASN A 593 1.88 14.41 29.60
CA ASN A 593 2.87 13.99 30.58
C ASN A 593 3.51 12.65 30.20
N THR A 594 4.52 12.71 29.34
CA THR A 594 5.30 11.56 28.88
C THR A 594 6.00 10.77 29.99
N ARG A 595 6.09 11.32 31.22
CA ARG A 595 6.64 10.63 32.40
C ARG A 595 5.60 9.82 33.18
N ARG A 596 4.32 9.91 32.81
CA ARG A 596 3.25 9.14 33.44
C ARG A 596 3.31 7.69 32.95
N ALA A 597 3.15 6.75 33.88
CA ALA A 597 3.14 5.32 33.58
C ALA A 597 2.07 4.98 32.52
N ARG A 598 2.47 4.20 31.51
CA ARG A 598 1.58 3.71 30.45
C ARG A 598 0.56 2.73 31.04
N ARG A 599 -0.65 2.70 30.48
CA ARG A 599 -1.70 1.74 30.86
C ARG A 599 -1.87 0.71 29.76
N VAL A 600 -1.67 -0.57 30.08
CA VAL A 600 -1.78 -1.67 29.11
C VAL A 600 -3.04 -2.45 29.39
N TYR A 601 -3.78 -2.75 28.33
CA TYR A 601 -4.94 -3.64 28.32
C TYR A 601 -4.63 -4.85 27.46
N ARG A 602 -4.98 -6.05 27.91
CA ARG A 602 -4.77 -7.29 27.14
C ARG A 602 -6.06 -8.08 27.03
N PHE A 603 -6.38 -8.44 25.78
CA PHE A 603 -7.43 -9.36 25.39
C PHE A 603 -6.78 -10.66 24.93
N THR A 604 -7.34 -11.80 25.30
CA THR A 604 -6.99 -13.06 24.64
C THR A 604 -8.14 -13.43 23.72
N VAL A 605 -7.86 -13.64 22.44
CA VAL A 605 -8.85 -13.89 21.39
C VAL A 605 -8.54 -15.23 20.74
N ASP A 606 -9.52 -16.14 20.71
CA ASP A 606 -9.45 -17.40 19.99
C ASP A 606 -10.14 -17.24 18.63
N VAL A 607 -9.40 -17.48 17.55
CA VAL A 607 -9.84 -17.37 16.15
C VAL A 607 -9.87 -18.72 15.44
N SER A 608 -9.92 -19.81 16.20
CA SER A 608 -9.99 -21.19 15.67
C SER A 608 -11.25 -21.44 14.85
N GLU A 609 -12.32 -20.71 15.17
CA GLU A 609 -13.63 -20.83 14.56
C GLU A 609 -13.98 -19.60 13.73
N LEU A 610 -14.98 -19.75 12.86
CA LEU A 610 -15.53 -18.67 12.03
C LEU A 610 -15.94 -17.44 12.87
N MET A 611 -16.43 -17.72 14.07
CA MET A 611 -16.78 -16.72 15.07
C MET A 611 -15.69 -16.68 16.15
N PRO A 612 -14.81 -15.68 16.13
CA PRO A 612 -13.82 -15.55 17.18
C PRO A 612 -14.48 -15.30 18.54
N VAL A 613 -13.78 -15.66 19.61
CA VAL A 613 -14.26 -15.50 20.98
C VAL A 613 -13.17 -14.90 21.87
N THR A 614 -13.58 -14.08 22.84
CA THR A 614 -12.66 -13.60 23.89
C THR A 614 -12.51 -14.66 24.97
N LEU A 615 -11.28 -14.99 25.33
CA LEU A 615 -10.94 -15.89 26.43
C LEU A 615 -10.68 -15.10 27.71
N GLY A 616 -11.52 -15.32 28.71
CA GLY A 616 -11.40 -14.67 30.02
C GLY A 616 -11.78 -13.19 30.03
N GLN A 617 -11.37 -12.49 31.10
CA GLN A 617 -11.61 -11.05 31.26
C GLN A 617 -10.43 -10.23 30.76
N VAL A 618 -10.71 -9.02 30.29
CA VAL A 618 -9.68 -8.03 29.93
C VAL A 618 -8.77 -7.80 31.12
N ARG A 619 -7.47 -7.96 30.92
CA ARG A 619 -6.46 -7.67 31.94
C ARG A 619 -5.94 -6.27 31.73
N SER A 620 -5.73 -5.51 32.80
CA SER A 620 -5.10 -4.19 32.71
C SER A 620 -4.04 -4.01 33.78
N TRP A 621 -2.91 -3.40 33.45
CA TRP A 621 -1.85 -3.05 34.39
C TRP A 621 -1.11 -1.79 33.92
N THR A 622 -0.28 -1.23 34.79
CA THR A 622 0.58 -0.08 34.45
C THR A 622 2.00 -0.56 34.15
N THR A 623 2.65 0.01 33.16
CA THR A 623 4.08 -0.21 32.90
C THR A 623 4.84 1.09 33.19
N ALA A 624 6.09 0.96 33.62
CA ALA A 624 6.98 2.12 33.70
C ALA A 624 7.16 2.73 32.29
N VAL A 625 7.50 4.02 32.27
CA VAL A 625 7.86 4.74 31.04
C VAL A 625 9.11 4.11 30.47
#